data_AF-A0ABD2I771-F1
#
_entry.id   AF-A0ABD2I771-F1
#
_cell.length_a   1.000
_cell.length_b   1.000
_cell.length_c   1.000
_cell.angle_alpha   90.00
_cell.angle_beta   90.00
_cell.angle_gamma   90.00
#
_symmetry.space_group_name_H-M   'P 1'
#
loop_
_entity.id
_entity.type
_entity.pdbx_description
1 polymer ?
#
loop_
_entity_poly.entity_id
_entity_poly.type
_entity_poly.pdbx_seq_one_letter_code
_entity_poly.pdbx_strand_id
1 'polypeptide(L)'
;MHGSSPLTEANLCMKFESSFSWKDWVRLRDTWNAVVTSQSQIHRHAEQLDKIVSEESSYRNYASDIQNRQIMIQIVERNVNKARELVRTARYQLNAFNSALSQMSAMFKSQEENDSQTEHRILELNNQNAEMRLELSRLRNELVFRRRHMLKSLYELFFPPKLKHSSSAALLVFKRQCFCSNFDAIRSLHFPSVPARLGHNDAELSSAAGFIVQLLLAISHILDIPLKHLLLFNGSRSAIFSRSSLERFDLFSTSSAKSQRNRLDQAMYMLSEVIVQLRAESGVVSKETDRPIRLVQELLLSFIGSHRFVSVVLHNRTDK
;
A
#
# COMPACT_ATOMS: atom_id res chain seq x y z
N MET A 1 103.36 -79.07 -0.87
CA MET A 1 104.83 -78.91 -1.02
C MET A 1 105.47 -79.15 0.33
N HIS A 2 106.41 -80.12 0.33
CA HIS A 2 107.51 -80.38 1.29
C HIS A 2 107.22 -80.32 2.79
N GLY A 3 107.55 -81.32 3.60
CA GLY A 3 108.41 -82.49 3.48
C GLY A 3 108.60 -82.96 4.94
N SER A 4 108.33 -84.22 5.26
CA SER A 4 109.33 -85.29 5.25
C SER A 4 110.58 -84.93 6.04
N SER A 5 110.76 -85.52 7.24
CA SER A 5 111.92 -86.39 7.54
C SER A 5 112.15 -86.64 9.03
N PRO A 6 112.86 -87.73 9.37
CA PRO A 6 112.59 -88.57 10.54
C PRO A 6 113.84 -88.79 11.43
N LEU A 7 113.80 -89.84 12.27
CA LEU A 7 114.94 -90.50 12.95
C LEU A 7 115.46 -89.69 14.16
N THR A 8 116.03 -90.23 15.24
CA THR A 8 116.65 -91.54 15.52
C THR A 8 116.82 -91.67 17.05
N GLU A 9 117.00 -92.91 17.49
CA GLU A 9 117.48 -93.35 18.79
C GLU A 9 118.71 -92.58 19.33
N ALA A 10 118.76 -92.36 20.65
CA ALA A 10 120.01 -92.43 21.41
C ALA A 10 119.72 -92.65 22.91
N ASN A 11 120.11 -93.82 23.40
CA ASN A 11 120.28 -94.15 24.81
C ASN A 11 121.22 -93.15 25.48
N LEU A 12 120.78 -92.54 26.58
CA LEU A 12 121.66 -91.98 27.61
C LEU A 12 121.08 -92.30 28.98
N CYS A 13 121.69 -93.32 29.59
CA CYS A 13 121.62 -93.65 30.99
C CYS A 13 122.10 -92.44 31.80
N MET A 14 121.18 -91.63 32.31
CA MET A 14 121.44 -90.70 33.41
C MET A 14 120.43 -90.95 34.52
N LYS A 15 121.00 -91.45 35.62
CA LYS A 15 120.55 -91.39 37.00
C LYS A 15 119.26 -90.60 37.21
N PHE A 16 118.22 -91.31 37.65
CA PHE A 16 117.06 -90.79 38.36
C PHE A 16 117.54 -90.07 39.65
N GLU A 17 117.97 -88.83 39.52
CA GLU A 17 117.99 -87.87 40.62
C GLU A 17 116.63 -87.17 40.60
N SER A 18 115.75 -87.60 41.51
CA SER A 18 114.48 -86.96 41.79
C SER A 18 114.71 -85.51 42.24
N SER A 19 114.74 -84.58 41.29
CA SER A 19 114.93 -83.15 41.55
C SER A 19 113.66 -82.33 41.27
N PHE A 20 112.49 -82.95 41.24
CA PHE A 20 111.28 -82.23 41.61
C PHE A 20 111.25 -82.16 43.12
N SER A 21 111.62 -81.00 43.67
CA SER A 21 111.38 -80.77 45.08
C SER A 21 109.88 -80.85 45.33
N TRP A 22 109.47 -81.22 46.54
CA TRP A 22 108.07 -81.17 46.94
C TRP A 22 107.39 -79.82 46.58
N LYS A 23 108.14 -78.71 46.54
CA LYS A 23 107.65 -77.39 46.13
C LYS A 23 107.28 -77.30 44.65
N ASP A 24 107.92 -78.06 43.77
CA ASP A 24 107.64 -78.02 42.33
C ASP A 24 106.41 -78.85 41.98
N TRP A 25 106.19 -79.97 42.67
CA TRP A 25 104.92 -80.72 42.62
C TRP A 25 103.76 -79.93 43.21
N VAL A 26 103.99 -79.20 44.31
CA VAL A 26 103.01 -78.27 44.88
C VAL A 26 102.70 -77.15 43.88
N ARG A 27 103.70 -76.54 43.24
CA ARG A 27 103.49 -75.53 42.19
C ARG A 27 102.70 -76.06 41.01
N LEU A 28 103.01 -77.24 40.49
CA LEU A 28 102.30 -77.84 39.37
C LEU A 28 100.84 -78.15 39.74
N ARG A 29 100.61 -78.63 40.96
CA ARG A 29 99.26 -78.85 41.49
C ARG A 29 98.53 -77.52 41.66
N ASP A 30 99.18 -76.48 42.15
CA ASP A 30 98.58 -75.17 42.38
C ASP A 30 98.30 -74.45 41.05
N THR A 31 99.16 -74.59 40.03
CA THR A 31 98.90 -74.09 38.68
C THR A 31 97.84 -74.90 37.97
N TRP A 32 97.81 -76.23 38.13
CA TRP A 32 96.73 -77.08 37.63
C TRP A 32 95.40 -76.72 38.29
N ASN A 33 95.38 -76.54 39.60
CA ASN A 33 94.20 -76.06 40.33
C ASN A 33 93.79 -74.66 39.85
N ALA A 34 94.74 -73.75 39.61
CA ALA A 34 94.47 -72.43 39.06
C ALA A 34 93.84 -72.50 37.66
N VAL A 35 94.34 -73.40 36.79
CA VAL A 35 93.79 -73.64 35.45
C VAL A 35 92.37 -74.22 35.56
N VAL A 36 92.14 -75.21 36.43
CA VAL A 36 90.81 -75.79 36.66
C VAL A 36 89.83 -74.74 37.24
N THR A 37 90.28 -73.89 38.17
CA THR A 37 89.46 -72.79 38.69
C THR A 37 89.20 -71.71 37.63
N SER A 38 90.16 -71.41 36.76
CA SER A 38 89.99 -70.47 35.66
C SER A 38 89.03 -71.03 34.62
N GLN A 39 89.12 -72.32 34.31
CA GLN A 39 88.26 -72.99 33.33
C GLN A 39 86.81 -73.10 33.83
N SER A 40 86.62 -73.33 35.13
CA SER A 40 85.29 -73.27 35.76
C SER A 40 84.74 -71.83 35.85
N GLN A 41 85.58 -70.81 36.07
CA GLN A 41 85.17 -69.41 35.96
C GLN A 41 84.79 -69.02 34.53
N ILE A 42 85.55 -69.45 33.53
CA ILE A 42 85.25 -69.24 32.11
C ILE A 42 83.92 -69.91 31.75
N HIS A 43 83.68 -71.14 32.21
CA HIS A 43 82.41 -71.82 32.00
C HIS A 43 81.24 -71.08 32.67
N ARG A 44 81.43 -70.61 33.91
CA ARG A 44 80.42 -69.81 34.62
C ARG A 44 80.14 -68.47 33.93
N HIS A 45 81.16 -67.82 33.38
CA HIS A 45 80.99 -66.59 32.61
C HIS A 45 80.32 -66.84 31.25
N ALA A 46 80.60 -67.98 30.61
CA ALA A 46 79.90 -68.40 29.40
C ALA A 46 78.41 -68.65 29.67
N GLU A 47 78.06 -69.36 30.76
CA GLU A 47 76.65 -69.55 31.17
C GLU A 47 75.94 -68.23 31.51
N GLN A 48 76.64 -67.28 32.14
CA GLN A 48 76.11 -65.95 32.39
C GLN A 48 75.89 -65.16 31.09
N LEU A 49 76.81 -65.27 30.14
CA LEU A 49 76.66 -64.64 28.82
C LEU A 49 75.51 -65.27 28.04
N ASP A 50 75.37 -66.59 28.05
CA ASP A 50 74.24 -67.28 27.40
C ASP A 50 72.89 -66.90 28.04
N LYS A 51 72.86 -66.72 29.36
CA LYS A 51 71.68 -66.20 30.06
C LYS A 51 71.36 -64.76 29.64
N ILE A 52 72.35 -63.88 29.54
CA ILE A 52 72.17 -62.50 29.09
C ILE A 52 71.70 -62.46 27.62
N VAL A 53 72.29 -63.30 26.76
CA VAL A 53 71.93 -63.39 25.33
C VAL A 53 70.51 -63.96 25.16
N SER A 54 70.12 -64.95 25.96
CA SER A 54 68.75 -65.48 25.95
C SER A 54 67.72 -64.44 26.43
N GLU A 55 68.07 -63.62 27.43
CA GLU A 55 67.23 -62.51 27.93
C GLU A 55 67.19 -61.32 26.95
N GLU A 56 68.23 -61.09 26.14
CA GLU A 56 68.29 -60.02 25.13
C GLU A 56 67.11 -60.09 24.15
N SER A 57 66.74 -61.30 23.74
CA SER A 57 65.58 -61.53 22.87
C SER A 57 64.28 -61.02 23.52
N SER A 58 64.12 -61.20 24.83
CA SER A 58 62.97 -60.74 25.59
C SER A 58 62.97 -59.22 25.76
N TYR A 59 64.13 -58.61 26.04
CA TYR A 59 64.26 -57.15 26.12
C TYR A 59 63.98 -56.46 24.79
N ARG A 60 64.44 -57.02 23.66
CA ARG A 60 64.10 -56.51 22.31
C ARG A 60 62.60 -56.58 22.04
N ASN A 61 61.94 -57.67 22.46
CA ASN A 61 60.49 -57.79 22.36
C ASN A 61 59.76 -56.74 23.21
N TYR A 62 60.18 -56.54 24.46
CA TYR A 62 59.61 -55.48 25.32
C TYR A 62 59.82 -54.07 24.76
N ALA A 63 61.01 -53.78 24.23
CA ALA A 63 61.31 -52.50 23.59
C ALA A 63 60.43 -52.26 22.35
N SER A 64 60.23 -53.30 21.53
CA SER A 64 59.30 -53.28 20.39
C SER A 64 57.85 -53.04 20.84
N ASP A 65 57.39 -53.72 21.90
CA ASP A 65 56.05 -53.53 22.45
C ASP A 65 55.83 -52.12 23.01
N ILE A 66 56.83 -51.58 23.70
CA ILE A 66 56.79 -50.19 24.19
C ILE A 66 56.70 -49.22 23.01
N GLN A 67 57.52 -49.41 21.97
CA GLN A 67 57.45 -48.59 20.76
C GLN A 67 56.09 -48.69 20.06
N ASN A 68 55.53 -49.91 19.92
CA ASN A 68 54.23 -50.12 19.31
C ASN A 68 53.12 -49.45 20.12
N ARG A 69 53.14 -49.56 21.45
CA ARG A 69 52.18 -48.86 22.33
C ARG A 69 52.32 -47.35 22.23
N GLN A 70 53.54 -46.84 22.13
CA GLN A 70 53.80 -45.41 21.97
C GLN A 70 53.22 -44.88 20.64
N ILE A 71 53.38 -45.62 19.56
CA ILE A 71 52.76 -45.31 18.26
C ILE A 71 51.23 -45.31 18.38
N MET A 72 50.65 -46.31 19.04
CA MET A 72 49.20 -46.39 19.24
C MET A 72 48.66 -45.22 20.06
N ILE A 73 49.35 -44.81 21.13
CA ILE A 73 48.99 -43.63 21.92
C ILE A 73 48.98 -42.39 21.02
N GLN A 74 50.02 -42.17 20.22
CA GLN A 74 50.07 -41.03 19.30
C GLN A 74 48.93 -41.04 18.27
N ILE A 75 48.54 -42.21 17.76
CA ILE A 75 47.40 -42.34 16.85
C ILE A 75 46.10 -41.96 17.55
N VAL A 76 45.88 -42.47 18.77
CA VAL A 76 44.69 -42.14 19.57
C VAL A 76 44.65 -40.65 19.90
N GLU A 77 45.76 -40.04 20.31
CA GLU A 77 45.86 -38.61 20.58
C GLU A 77 45.51 -37.76 19.35
N ARG A 78 46.04 -38.14 18.16
CA ARG A 78 45.66 -37.47 16.90
C ARG A 78 44.17 -37.59 16.62
N ASN A 79 43.58 -38.75 16.85
CA ASN A 79 42.15 -38.97 16.64
C ASN A 79 41.30 -38.17 17.63
N VAL A 80 41.69 -38.10 18.90
CA VAL A 80 41.05 -37.28 19.92
C VAL A 80 41.13 -35.80 19.54
N ASN A 81 42.28 -35.33 19.07
CA ASN A 81 42.44 -33.94 18.62
C ASN A 81 41.57 -33.63 17.39
N LYS A 82 41.49 -34.53 16.41
CA LYS A 82 40.56 -34.40 15.28
C LYS A 82 39.11 -34.33 15.75
N ALA A 83 38.70 -35.21 16.66
CA ALA A 83 37.34 -35.20 17.21
C ALA A 83 37.05 -33.90 17.97
N ARG A 84 38.01 -33.38 18.75
CA ARG A 84 37.89 -32.09 19.45
C ARG A 84 37.69 -30.94 18.48
N GLU A 85 38.44 -30.89 17.38
CA GLU A 85 38.25 -29.86 16.36
C GLU A 85 36.89 -29.95 15.67
N LEU A 86 36.42 -31.16 15.34
CA LEU A 86 35.07 -31.36 14.80
C LEU A 86 33.96 -30.90 15.77
N VAL A 87 34.12 -31.17 17.08
CA VAL A 87 33.17 -30.68 18.08
C VAL A 87 33.22 -29.15 18.19
N ARG A 88 34.41 -28.55 18.07
CA ARG A 88 34.60 -27.10 18.12
C ARG A 88 33.92 -26.42 16.93
N THR A 89 34.10 -26.95 15.72
CA THR A 89 33.45 -26.41 14.51
C THR A 89 31.94 -26.58 14.56
N ALA A 90 31.44 -27.74 15.00
CA ALA A 90 30.01 -27.97 15.20
C ALA A 90 29.40 -26.99 16.22
N ARG A 91 30.07 -26.71 17.35
CA ARG A 91 29.62 -25.69 18.32
C ARG A 91 29.59 -24.30 17.73
N TYR A 92 30.60 -23.92 16.94
CA TYR A 92 30.63 -22.62 16.28
C TYR A 92 29.45 -22.46 15.31
N GLN A 93 29.18 -23.48 14.49
CA GLN A 93 28.03 -23.50 13.58
C GLN A 93 26.70 -23.43 14.33
N LEU A 94 26.55 -24.18 15.43
CA LEU A 94 25.35 -24.13 16.27
C LEU A 94 25.12 -22.75 16.88
N ASN A 95 26.17 -22.10 17.39
CA ASN A 95 26.08 -20.75 17.95
C ASN A 95 25.74 -19.70 16.89
N ALA A 96 26.32 -19.82 15.69
CA ALA A 96 25.99 -18.95 14.56
C ALA A 96 24.52 -19.12 14.16
N PHE A 97 24.04 -20.37 14.07
CA PHE A 97 22.65 -20.68 13.77
C PHE A 97 21.69 -20.12 14.83
N ASN A 98 21.98 -20.34 16.12
CA ASN A 98 21.16 -19.82 17.22
C ASN A 98 21.13 -18.28 17.24
N SER A 99 22.25 -17.63 16.91
CA SER A 99 22.32 -16.17 16.81
C SER A 99 21.46 -15.65 15.66
N ALA A 100 21.53 -16.29 14.48
CA ALA A 100 20.70 -15.96 13.32
C ALA A 100 19.20 -16.16 13.62
N LEU A 101 18.85 -17.26 14.30
CA LEU A 101 17.47 -17.55 14.68
C LEU A 101 16.93 -16.54 15.70
N SER A 102 17.77 -16.09 16.64
CA SER A 102 17.41 -15.03 17.60
C SER A 102 17.18 -13.69 16.91
N GLN A 103 18.04 -13.31 15.95
CA GLN A 103 17.86 -12.09 15.15
C GLN A 103 16.58 -12.15 14.32
N MET A 104 16.33 -13.27 13.66
CA MET A 104 15.12 -13.48 12.87
C MET A 104 13.86 -13.39 13.74
N SER A 105 13.87 -14.00 14.92
CA SER A 105 12.75 -13.88 15.88
C SER A 105 12.52 -12.44 16.33
N ALA A 106 13.58 -11.68 16.60
CA ALA A 106 13.45 -10.26 16.97
C ALA A 106 12.88 -9.42 15.83
N MET A 107 13.30 -9.68 14.57
CA MET A 107 12.74 -9.02 13.39
C MET A 107 11.25 -9.32 13.23
N PHE A 108 10.84 -10.59 13.37
CA PHE A 108 9.43 -10.97 13.27
C PHE A 108 8.57 -10.28 14.34
N LYS A 109 9.05 -10.20 15.59
CA LYS A 109 8.33 -9.49 16.66
C LYS A 109 8.19 -8.00 16.36
N SER A 110 9.27 -7.36 15.90
CA SER A 110 9.21 -5.95 15.51
C SER A 110 8.27 -5.70 14.33
N GLN A 111 8.23 -6.63 13.37
CA GLN A 111 7.29 -6.55 12.24
C GLN A 111 5.84 -6.70 12.72
N GLU A 112 5.56 -7.66 13.59
CA GLU A 112 4.22 -7.89 14.15
C GLU A 112 3.72 -6.67 14.94
N GLU A 113 4.59 -6.02 15.73
CA GLU A 113 4.27 -4.76 16.41
C GLU A 113 3.95 -3.62 15.43
N ASN A 114 4.74 -3.49 14.35
CA ASN A 114 4.49 -2.49 13.31
C ASN A 114 3.16 -2.77 12.57
N ASP A 115 2.90 -4.03 12.23
CA ASP A 115 1.68 -4.44 11.54
C ASP A 115 0.45 -4.13 12.42
N SER A 116 0.51 -4.44 13.72
CA SER A 116 -0.54 -4.09 14.69
C SER A 116 -0.78 -2.58 14.80
N GLN A 117 0.29 -1.77 14.84
CA GLN A 117 0.17 -0.31 14.87
C GLN A 117 -0.43 0.26 13.57
N THR A 118 -0.04 -0.29 12.42
CA THR A 118 -0.59 0.13 11.12
C THR A 118 -2.06 -0.26 10.98
N GLU A 119 -2.45 -1.44 11.44
CA GLU A 119 -3.85 -1.88 11.46
C GLU A 119 -4.71 -0.95 12.33
N HIS A 120 -4.24 -0.61 13.54
CA HIS A 120 -4.91 0.36 14.40
C HIS A 120 -5.09 1.72 13.71
N ARG A 121 -4.04 2.22 13.04
CA ARG A 121 -4.09 3.48 12.29
C ARG A 121 -5.08 3.42 11.12
N ILE A 122 -5.14 2.30 10.41
CA ILE A 122 -6.10 2.10 9.32
C ILE A 122 -7.53 2.13 9.85
N LEU A 123 -7.79 1.46 10.99
CA LEU A 123 -9.11 1.48 11.63
C LEU A 123 -9.52 2.90 12.04
N GLU A 124 -8.61 3.67 12.64
CA GLU A 124 -8.87 5.06 13.02
C GLU A 124 -9.20 5.94 11.81
N LEU A 125 -8.41 5.86 10.74
CA LEU A 125 -8.65 6.59 9.49
C LEU A 125 -9.97 6.17 8.82
N ASN A 126 -10.33 4.89 8.88
CA ASN A 126 -11.61 4.41 8.35
C ASN A 126 -12.80 4.98 9.13
N ASN A 127 -12.69 5.06 10.46
CA ASN A 127 -13.71 5.67 11.30
C ASN A 127 -13.87 7.16 11.00
N GLN A 128 -12.77 7.91 10.92
CA GLN A 128 -12.78 9.33 10.55
C GLN A 128 -13.40 9.55 9.16
N ASN A 129 -13.07 8.68 8.19
CA ASN A 129 -13.68 8.73 6.85
C ASN A 129 -15.18 8.44 6.88
N ALA A 130 -15.63 7.50 7.70
CA ALA A 130 -17.05 7.20 7.87
C ALA A 130 -17.81 8.39 8.45
N GLU A 131 -17.24 9.05 9.47
CA GLU A 131 -17.80 10.26 10.08
C GLU A 131 -17.91 11.41 9.08
N MET A 132 -16.83 11.70 8.33
CA MET A 132 -16.85 12.74 7.30
C MET A 132 -17.88 12.45 6.21
N ARG A 133 -18.06 11.19 5.80
CA ARG A 133 -19.09 10.80 4.82
C ARG A 133 -20.51 11.05 5.35
N LEU A 134 -20.74 10.77 6.63
CA LEU A 134 -22.03 11.05 7.28
C LEU A 134 -22.29 12.55 7.35
N GLU A 135 -21.28 13.35 7.70
CA GLU A 135 -21.39 14.80 7.75
C GLU A 135 -21.66 15.40 6.37
N LEU A 136 -20.92 14.98 5.34
CA LEU A 136 -21.16 15.41 3.96
C LEU A 136 -22.56 15.04 3.47
N SER A 137 -23.06 13.85 3.83
CA SER A 137 -24.43 13.44 3.53
C SER A 137 -25.46 14.34 4.22
N ARG A 138 -25.23 14.69 5.50
CA ARG A 138 -26.07 15.62 6.25
C ARG A 138 -26.11 17.00 5.60
N LEU A 139 -24.95 17.58 5.31
CA LEU A 139 -24.81 18.89 4.68
C LEU A 139 -25.45 18.90 3.29
N ARG A 140 -25.27 17.84 2.51
CA ARG A 140 -25.93 17.68 1.20
C ARG A 140 -27.45 17.72 1.33
N ASN A 141 -28.02 16.96 2.27
CA ASN A 141 -29.46 16.93 2.49
C ASN A 141 -29.99 18.29 2.95
N GLU A 142 -29.27 18.96 3.84
CA GLU A 142 -29.60 20.30 4.30
C GLU A 142 -29.59 21.32 3.16
N LEU A 143 -28.57 21.30 2.29
CA LEU A 143 -28.51 22.16 1.10
C LEU A 143 -29.68 21.91 0.16
N VAL A 144 -30.03 20.64 -0.10
CA VAL A 144 -31.20 20.30 -0.93
C VAL A 144 -32.49 20.85 -0.32
N PHE A 145 -32.67 20.69 1.00
CA PHE A 145 -33.84 21.22 1.70
C PHE A 145 -33.92 22.74 1.63
N ARG A 146 -32.81 23.44 1.93
CA ARG A 146 -32.72 24.90 1.85
C ARG A 146 -33.00 25.41 0.43
N ARG A 147 -32.43 24.79 -0.60
CA ARG A 147 -32.70 25.13 -2.00
C ARG A 147 -34.18 24.97 -2.36
N ARG A 148 -34.79 23.84 -1.99
CA ARG A 148 -36.24 23.61 -2.20
C ARG A 148 -37.09 24.65 -1.47
N HIS A 149 -36.73 24.99 -0.24
CA HIS A 149 -37.42 26.01 0.54
C HIS A 149 -37.34 27.38 -0.14
N MET A 150 -36.15 27.81 -0.57
CA MET A 150 -35.97 29.07 -1.29
C MET A 150 -36.77 29.11 -2.60
N LEU A 151 -36.76 28.03 -3.38
CA LEU A 151 -37.53 27.93 -4.62
C LEU A 151 -39.04 27.96 -4.37
N LYS A 152 -39.51 27.34 -3.28
CA LYS A 152 -40.90 27.43 -2.84
C LYS A 152 -41.28 28.86 -2.47
N SER A 153 -40.44 29.56 -1.71
CA SER A 153 -40.67 30.97 -1.38
C SER A 153 -40.71 31.86 -2.63
N LEU A 154 -39.83 31.61 -3.61
CA LEU A 154 -39.90 32.30 -4.90
C LEU A 154 -41.21 31.99 -5.64
N TYR A 155 -41.64 30.74 -5.67
CA TYR A 155 -42.92 30.38 -6.27
C TYR A 155 -44.07 31.15 -5.66
N GLU A 156 -44.19 31.18 -4.33
CA GLU A 156 -45.25 31.89 -3.62
C GLU A 156 -45.20 33.41 -3.84
N LEU A 157 -43.99 33.98 -3.95
CA LEU A 157 -43.78 35.41 -4.17
C LEU A 157 -44.12 35.87 -5.59
N PHE A 158 -43.82 35.06 -6.60
CA PHE A 158 -44.02 35.41 -8.01
C PHE A 158 -45.33 34.86 -8.59
N PHE A 159 -45.86 33.79 -8.01
CA PHE A 159 -47.12 33.13 -8.38
C PHE A 159 -48.05 33.03 -7.17
N PRO A 160 -48.54 34.17 -6.64
CA PRO A 160 -49.41 34.15 -5.48
C PRO A 160 -50.64 33.27 -5.77
N PRO A 161 -50.97 32.31 -4.87
CA PRO A 161 -52.14 31.46 -5.06
C PRO A 161 -53.36 32.35 -5.20
N LYS A 162 -54.17 32.11 -6.23
CA LYS A 162 -55.46 32.79 -6.42
C LYS A 162 -56.19 32.78 -5.08
N LEU A 163 -56.50 33.96 -4.54
CA LEU A 163 -57.32 34.13 -3.34
C LEU A 163 -58.57 33.25 -3.48
N LYS A 164 -58.57 32.07 -2.85
CA LYS A 164 -59.62 31.06 -2.99
C LYS A 164 -60.97 31.51 -2.43
N HIS A 165 -61.06 32.72 -1.88
CA HIS A 165 -62.27 33.31 -1.32
C HIS A 165 -62.65 34.68 -1.89
N SER A 166 -61.97 35.18 -2.94
CA SER A 166 -62.47 36.35 -3.65
C SER A 166 -63.19 35.90 -4.91
N SER A 167 -64.51 35.73 -4.78
CA SER A 167 -65.42 35.91 -5.91
C SER A 167 -65.03 37.18 -6.67
N SER A 168 -64.92 37.07 -7.99
CA SER A 168 -65.43 38.08 -8.94
C SER A 168 -65.03 39.56 -8.72
N ALA A 169 -63.89 40.00 -9.27
CA ALA A 169 -63.73 41.36 -9.84
C ALA A 169 -62.30 41.58 -10.36
N ALA A 170 -61.27 41.52 -9.53
CA ALA A 170 -59.93 42.02 -9.90
C ALA A 170 -59.25 41.25 -11.05
N LEU A 171 -59.28 39.91 -11.04
CA LEU A 171 -58.76 39.08 -12.14
C LEU A 171 -59.61 39.16 -13.41
N LEU A 172 -60.91 39.45 -13.27
CA LEU A 172 -61.82 39.64 -14.41
C LEU A 172 -61.67 41.03 -15.05
N VAL A 173 -61.29 42.05 -14.27
CA VAL A 173 -61.02 43.41 -14.78
C VAL A 173 -59.83 43.39 -15.75
N PHE A 174 -58.77 42.64 -15.46
CA PHE A 174 -57.64 42.48 -16.39
C PHE A 174 -57.94 41.55 -17.56
N LYS A 175 -58.74 40.49 -17.36
CA LYS A 175 -59.14 39.60 -18.46
C LYS A 175 -60.02 40.30 -19.51
N ARG A 176 -60.70 41.40 -19.16
CA ARG A 176 -61.59 42.14 -20.08
C ARG A 176 -60.87 42.82 -21.26
N GLN A 177 -59.53 42.91 -21.26
CA GLN A 177 -58.78 43.63 -22.30
C GLN A 177 -57.84 42.76 -23.16
N CYS A 178 -57.72 41.44 -22.91
CA CYS A 178 -56.89 40.53 -23.73
C CYS A 178 -57.73 39.42 -24.36
N PHE A 179 -57.43 39.11 -25.63
CA PHE A 179 -58.09 38.07 -26.43
C PHE A 179 -57.37 36.71 -26.37
N CYS A 180 -56.54 36.50 -25.35
CA CYS A 180 -55.64 35.36 -25.27
C CYS A 180 -56.40 34.11 -24.82
N SER A 181 -56.16 32.99 -25.50
CA SER A 181 -56.75 31.68 -25.16
C SER A 181 -56.26 31.16 -23.80
N ASN A 182 -55.01 31.46 -23.45
CA ASN A 182 -54.37 31.10 -22.19
C ASN A 182 -53.96 32.36 -21.43
N PHE A 183 -54.30 32.43 -20.14
CA PHE A 183 -53.95 33.56 -19.27
C PHE A 183 -52.88 33.14 -18.26
N ASP A 184 -51.62 33.34 -18.63
CA ASP A 184 -50.47 33.14 -17.74
C ASP A 184 -50.04 34.49 -17.13
N ALA A 185 -49.79 34.52 -15.83
CA ALA A 185 -49.45 35.76 -15.14
C ALA A 185 -48.33 35.56 -14.10
N ILE A 186 -47.53 36.60 -13.91
CA ILE A 186 -46.46 36.70 -12.91
C ILE A 186 -46.68 37.97 -12.11
N ARG A 187 -46.77 37.85 -10.77
CA ARG A 187 -47.19 38.96 -9.88
C ARG A 187 -48.44 39.69 -10.37
N SER A 188 -49.42 38.93 -10.86
CA SER A 188 -50.68 39.43 -11.42
C SER A 188 -50.57 40.25 -12.72
N LEU A 189 -49.40 40.29 -13.37
CA LEU A 189 -49.23 40.87 -14.71
C LEU A 189 -49.32 39.78 -15.77
N HIS A 190 -50.14 39.99 -16.80
CA HIS A 190 -50.30 39.03 -17.88
C HIS A 190 -49.09 39.06 -18.81
N PHE A 191 -48.62 37.88 -19.22
CA PHE A 191 -47.60 37.73 -20.24
C PHE A 191 -48.08 36.72 -21.29
N PRO A 192 -48.53 37.20 -22.46
CA PRO A 192 -49.04 36.35 -23.51
C PRO A 192 -47.92 35.50 -24.11
N SER A 193 -48.32 34.48 -24.86
CA SER A 193 -47.36 33.79 -25.72
C SER A 193 -46.79 34.75 -26.77
N VAL A 194 -45.56 34.51 -27.21
CA VAL A 194 -44.88 35.34 -28.22
C VAL A 194 -45.77 35.70 -29.43
N PRO A 195 -46.53 34.77 -30.05
CA PRO A 195 -47.41 35.10 -31.17
C PRO A 195 -48.67 35.91 -30.80
N ALA A 196 -49.09 35.90 -29.53
CA ALA A 196 -50.32 36.55 -29.06
C ALA A 196 -50.10 37.95 -28.46
N ARG A 197 -48.91 38.55 -28.63
CA ARG A 197 -48.55 39.85 -28.02
C ARG A 197 -49.34 41.04 -28.54
N LEU A 198 -49.81 40.99 -29.80
CA LEU A 198 -50.50 42.13 -30.42
C LEU A 198 -51.74 42.52 -29.61
N GLY A 199 -51.88 43.83 -29.34
CA GLY A 199 -53.01 44.39 -28.58
C GLY A 199 -52.81 44.45 -27.07
N HIS A 200 -51.65 44.06 -26.54
CA HIS A 200 -51.33 44.15 -25.11
C HIS A 200 -50.63 45.47 -24.75
N ASN A 201 -50.74 45.87 -23.49
CA ASN A 201 -50.05 47.05 -22.97
C ASN A 201 -48.54 46.78 -22.85
N ASP A 202 -47.74 47.54 -23.60
CA ASP A 202 -46.26 47.44 -23.60
C ASP A 202 -45.67 47.62 -22.19
N ALA A 203 -46.26 48.46 -21.34
CA ALA A 203 -45.77 48.66 -19.97
C ALA A 203 -46.01 47.44 -19.08
N GLU A 204 -47.15 46.76 -19.26
CA GLU A 204 -47.47 45.50 -18.55
C GLU A 204 -46.51 44.40 -18.99
N LEU A 205 -46.34 44.22 -20.31
CA LEU A 205 -45.43 43.24 -20.90
C LEU A 205 -43.99 43.41 -20.42
N SER A 206 -43.50 44.66 -20.45
CA SER A 206 -42.12 45.00 -20.07
C SER A 206 -41.88 44.77 -18.57
N SER A 207 -42.88 45.07 -17.74
CA SER A 207 -42.84 44.81 -16.29
C SER A 207 -42.88 43.32 -15.97
N ALA A 208 -43.74 42.56 -16.66
CA ALA A 208 -43.79 41.10 -16.55
C ALA A 208 -42.47 40.44 -17.00
N ALA A 209 -41.88 40.88 -18.11
CA ALA A 209 -40.56 40.43 -18.55
C ALA A 209 -39.48 40.71 -17.50
N GLY A 210 -39.52 41.89 -16.88
CA GLY A 210 -38.63 42.25 -15.77
C GLY A 210 -38.74 41.29 -14.58
N PHE A 211 -39.94 40.90 -14.18
CA PHE A 211 -40.13 39.90 -13.12
C PHE A 211 -39.65 38.51 -13.53
N ILE A 212 -39.83 38.11 -14.79
CA ILE A 212 -39.28 36.84 -15.29
C ILE A 212 -37.75 36.87 -15.20
N VAL A 213 -37.10 37.93 -15.66
CA VAL A 213 -35.64 38.10 -15.56
C VAL A 213 -35.16 38.03 -14.11
N GLN A 214 -35.83 38.76 -13.21
CA GLN A 214 -35.52 38.72 -11.78
C GLN A 214 -35.61 37.31 -11.21
N LEU A 215 -36.67 36.58 -11.57
CA LEU A 215 -36.91 35.22 -11.12
C LEU A 215 -35.86 34.25 -11.67
N LEU A 216 -35.50 34.34 -12.95
CA LEU A 216 -34.49 33.48 -13.57
C LEU A 216 -33.11 33.68 -12.97
N LEU A 217 -32.73 34.92 -12.66
CA LEU A 217 -31.48 35.23 -11.96
C LEU A 217 -31.48 34.61 -10.55
N ALA A 218 -32.60 34.71 -9.82
CA ALA A 218 -32.71 34.11 -8.49
C ALA A 218 -32.66 32.57 -8.54
N ILE A 219 -33.34 31.95 -9.50
CA ILE A 219 -33.32 30.49 -9.72
C ILE A 219 -31.90 30.03 -10.06
N SER A 220 -31.23 30.71 -11.01
CA SER A 220 -29.85 30.44 -11.40
C SER A 220 -28.91 30.48 -10.21
N HIS A 221 -29.03 31.50 -9.35
CA HIS A 221 -28.21 31.63 -8.16
C HIS A 221 -28.48 30.54 -7.12
N ILE A 222 -29.74 30.19 -6.88
CA ILE A 222 -30.11 29.14 -5.92
C ILE A 222 -29.63 27.74 -6.38
N LEU A 223 -29.79 27.46 -7.69
CA LEU A 223 -29.44 26.18 -8.27
C LEU A 223 -27.96 26.06 -8.64
N ASP A 224 -27.23 27.18 -8.63
CA ASP A 224 -25.85 27.28 -9.10
C ASP A 224 -25.71 26.85 -10.57
N ILE A 225 -26.61 27.35 -11.41
CA ILE A 225 -26.69 27.01 -12.83
C ILE A 225 -26.44 28.27 -13.68
N PRO A 226 -25.40 28.31 -14.53
CA PRO A 226 -25.13 29.48 -15.36
C PRO A 226 -26.18 29.62 -16.47
N LEU A 227 -26.59 30.86 -16.76
CA LEU A 227 -27.59 31.13 -17.81
C LEU A 227 -26.97 31.15 -19.21
N LYS A 228 -27.69 30.63 -20.21
CA LYS A 228 -27.29 30.59 -21.63
C LYS A 228 -27.00 31.98 -22.19
N HIS A 229 -27.77 32.98 -21.75
CA HIS A 229 -27.63 34.38 -22.11
C HIS A 229 -27.48 35.22 -20.85
N LEU A 230 -26.74 36.32 -20.95
CA LEU A 230 -26.60 37.24 -19.81
C LEU A 230 -27.87 38.07 -19.68
N LEU A 231 -28.54 37.93 -18.54
CA LEU A 231 -29.72 38.70 -18.20
C LEU A 231 -29.33 39.92 -17.37
N LEU A 232 -29.84 41.10 -17.74
CA LEU A 232 -29.70 42.33 -16.98
C LEU A 232 -31.06 42.72 -16.42
N PHE A 233 -31.22 42.61 -15.10
CA PHE A 233 -32.42 43.09 -14.42
C PHE A 233 -32.36 44.62 -14.23
N ASN A 234 -33.37 45.31 -14.75
CA ASN A 234 -33.56 46.75 -14.55
C ASN A 234 -35.07 47.10 -14.52
N GLY A 235 -35.84 46.34 -13.74
CA GLY A 235 -37.30 46.47 -13.69
C GLY A 235 -37.94 46.29 -15.06
N SER A 236 -38.83 47.21 -15.45
CA SER A 236 -39.46 47.23 -16.78
C SER A 236 -38.51 47.55 -17.94
N ARG A 237 -37.25 47.89 -17.67
CA ARG A 237 -36.20 48.16 -18.69
C ARG A 237 -35.13 47.07 -18.72
N SER A 238 -35.49 45.86 -18.32
CA SER A 238 -34.59 44.70 -18.34
C SER A 238 -34.16 44.37 -19.78
N ALA A 239 -33.00 43.72 -19.91
CA ALA A 239 -32.41 43.38 -21.20
C ALA A 239 -31.70 42.03 -21.16
N ILE A 240 -31.47 41.47 -22.34
CA ILE A 240 -30.74 40.22 -22.55
C ILE A 240 -29.59 40.46 -23.53
N PHE A 241 -28.41 39.96 -23.19
CA PHE A 241 -27.25 39.99 -24.06
C PHE A 241 -27.07 38.61 -24.72
N SER A 242 -26.97 38.62 -26.04
CA SER A 242 -26.65 37.39 -26.77
C SER A 242 -25.27 36.89 -26.39
N ARG A 243 -25.15 35.58 -26.18
CA ARG A 243 -23.87 34.97 -25.80
C ARG A 243 -22.88 34.95 -26.98
N SER A 244 -23.39 34.83 -28.20
CA SER A 244 -22.57 34.73 -29.41
C SER A 244 -22.11 36.10 -29.91
N SER A 245 -23.01 37.09 -29.92
CA SER A 245 -22.72 38.42 -30.48
C SER A 245 -22.43 39.50 -29.44
N LEU A 246 -22.68 39.23 -28.15
CA LEU A 246 -22.69 40.23 -27.06
C LEU A 246 -23.60 41.44 -27.33
N GLU A 247 -24.50 41.30 -28.29
CA GLU A 247 -25.45 42.34 -28.65
C GLU A 247 -26.56 42.41 -27.59
N ARG A 248 -26.96 43.65 -27.26
CA ARG A 248 -28.03 43.95 -26.32
C ARG A 248 -29.39 43.90 -27.00
N PHE A 249 -30.31 43.16 -26.41
CA PHE A 249 -31.72 43.11 -26.77
C PHE A 249 -32.57 43.55 -25.59
N ASP A 250 -33.33 44.63 -25.77
CA ASP A 250 -34.21 45.15 -24.73
C ASP A 250 -35.49 44.31 -24.65
N LEU A 251 -35.94 43.99 -23.44
CA LEU A 251 -37.19 43.27 -23.17
C LEU A 251 -38.38 44.22 -23.02
N PHE A 252 -38.27 45.41 -23.60
CA PHE A 252 -39.29 46.45 -23.59
C PHE A 252 -39.40 47.11 -24.95
N SER A 253 -40.57 47.67 -25.22
CA SER A 253 -40.84 48.41 -26.45
C SER A 253 -40.34 49.86 -26.30
N THR A 254 -39.37 50.26 -27.13
CA THR A 254 -38.88 51.65 -27.22
C THR A 254 -39.60 52.46 -28.30
N SER A 255 -40.14 51.79 -29.31
CA SER A 255 -40.76 52.40 -30.47
C SER A 255 -41.66 51.40 -31.20
N SER A 256 -42.72 51.90 -31.82
CA SER A 256 -43.61 51.10 -32.68
C SER A 256 -42.98 50.73 -34.03
N ALA A 257 -41.73 51.13 -34.31
CA ALA A 257 -41.01 50.76 -35.52
C ALA A 257 -40.89 49.24 -35.68
N LYS A 258 -41.09 48.73 -36.91
CA LYS A 258 -41.05 47.29 -37.22
C LYS A 258 -39.73 46.63 -36.81
N SER A 259 -38.60 47.32 -36.98
CA SER A 259 -37.27 46.83 -36.57
C SER A 259 -37.16 46.59 -35.07
N GLN A 260 -37.72 47.46 -34.24
CA GLN A 260 -37.71 47.32 -32.79
C GLN A 260 -38.64 46.20 -32.31
N ARG A 261 -39.79 46.01 -32.97
CA ARG A 261 -40.68 44.88 -32.69
C ARG A 261 -39.97 43.54 -32.94
N ASN A 262 -39.25 43.42 -34.06
CA ASN A 262 -38.46 42.21 -34.37
C ASN A 262 -37.36 41.95 -33.33
N ARG A 263 -36.66 43.00 -32.87
CA ARG A 263 -35.65 42.87 -31.81
C ARG A 263 -36.26 42.42 -30.49
N LEU A 264 -37.45 42.93 -30.14
CA LEU A 264 -38.17 42.50 -28.94
C LEU A 264 -38.63 41.04 -29.06
N ASP A 265 -39.12 40.61 -30.23
CA ASP A 265 -39.48 39.20 -30.48
C ASP A 265 -38.28 38.28 -30.32
N GLN A 266 -37.12 38.69 -30.83
CA GLN A 266 -35.86 37.98 -30.63
C GLN A 266 -35.45 37.94 -29.15
N ALA A 267 -35.56 39.06 -28.42
CA ALA A 267 -35.27 39.11 -26.99
C ALA A 267 -36.13 38.11 -26.19
N MET A 268 -37.41 38.01 -26.54
CA MET A 268 -38.38 37.12 -25.92
C MET A 268 -38.10 35.66 -26.25
N TYR A 269 -37.71 35.36 -27.49
CA TYR A 269 -37.26 34.03 -27.88
C TYR A 269 -36.03 33.61 -27.07
N MET A 270 -35.03 34.47 -26.96
CA MET A 270 -33.83 34.22 -26.15
C MET A 270 -34.18 34.02 -24.67
N LEU A 271 -35.17 34.74 -24.14
CA LEU A 271 -35.68 34.52 -22.78
C LEU A 271 -36.27 33.11 -22.64
N SER A 272 -37.07 32.65 -23.61
CA SER A 272 -37.55 31.26 -23.65
C SER A 272 -36.40 30.25 -23.72
N GLU A 273 -35.36 30.50 -24.50
CA GLU A 273 -34.20 29.61 -24.57
C GLU A 273 -33.48 29.45 -23.23
N VAL A 274 -33.34 30.54 -22.46
CA VAL A 274 -32.79 30.50 -21.10
C VAL A 274 -33.64 29.62 -20.19
N ILE A 275 -34.97 29.76 -20.26
CA ILE A 275 -35.90 28.95 -19.46
C ILE A 275 -35.80 27.47 -19.84
N VAL A 276 -35.75 27.17 -21.14
CA VAL A 276 -35.63 25.80 -21.65
C VAL A 276 -34.30 25.17 -21.21
N GLN A 277 -33.20 25.93 -21.24
CA GLN A 277 -31.90 25.48 -20.74
C GLN A 277 -31.97 25.14 -19.25
N LEU A 278 -32.47 26.06 -18.41
CA LEU A 278 -32.63 25.81 -16.97
C LEU A 278 -33.48 24.58 -16.69
N ARG A 279 -34.57 24.39 -17.46
CA ARG A 279 -35.41 23.20 -17.37
C ARG A 279 -34.63 21.93 -17.72
N ALA A 280 -33.90 21.92 -18.83
CA ALA A 280 -33.11 20.77 -19.26
C ALA A 280 -32.03 20.39 -18.24
N GLU A 281 -31.30 21.36 -17.70
CA GLU A 281 -30.28 21.15 -16.65
C GLU A 281 -30.89 20.68 -15.32
N SER A 282 -32.19 20.97 -15.12
CA SER A 282 -32.98 20.49 -13.98
C SER A 282 -33.71 19.16 -14.26
N GLY A 283 -33.49 18.53 -15.43
CA GLY A 283 -34.12 17.27 -15.82
C GLY A 283 -35.58 17.38 -16.27
N VAL A 284 -36.08 18.59 -16.52
CA VAL A 284 -37.46 18.85 -16.99
C VAL A 284 -37.46 19.04 -18.51
N VAL A 285 -38.10 18.12 -19.23
CA VAL A 285 -38.23 18.21 -20.70
C VAL A 285 -39.24 19.30 -21.08
N SER A 286 -38.93 20.07 -22.13
CA SER A 286 -39.80 21.10 -22.68
C SER A 286 -40.20 20.73 -24.10
N LYS A 287 -41.51 20.65 -24.40
CA LYS A 287 -42.04 20.41 -25.75
C LYS A 287 -42.48 21.70 -26.44
N GLU A 288 -42.92 22.68 -25.65
CA GLU A 288 -43.42 23.98 -26.10
C GLU A 288 -42.50 25.07 -25.53
N THR A 289 -42.20 26.11 -26.30
CA THR A 289 -41.28 27.21 -25.91
C THR A 289 -41.95 28.59 -25.96
N ASP A 290 -43.22 28.63 -26.33
CA ASP A 290 -43.99 29.84 -26.61
C ASP A 290 -44.64 30.46 -25.37
N ARG A 291 -44.63 29.74 -24.22
CA ARG A 291 -45.23 30.18 -22.95
C ARG A 291 -44.22 30.28 -21.79
N PRO A 292 -43.40 31.35 -21.75
CA PRO A 292 -42.33 31.52 -20.76
C PRO A 292 -42.78 31.38 -19.30
N ILE A 293 -43.91 32.01 -18.94
CA ILE A 293 -44.43 31.97 -17.57
C ILE A 293 -44.77 30.54 -17.15
N ARG A 294 -45.51 29.81 -17.99
CA ARG A 294 -45.88 28.43 -17.71
C ARG A 294 -44.65 27.55 -17.54
N LEU A 295 -43.64 27.72 -18.38
CA LEU A 295 -42.41 26.95 -18.32
C LEU A 295 -41.65 27.19 -17.01
N VAL A 296 -41.55 28.43 -16.55
CA VAL A 296 -40.92 28.76 -15.27
C VAL A 296 -41.75 28.26 -14.08
N GLN A 297 -43.08 28.37 -14.18
CA GLN A 297 -43.98 27.90 -13.13
C GLN A 297 -43.89 26.38 -12.94
N GLU A 298 -43.93 25.62 -14.04
CA GLU A 298 -43.74 24.16 -14.03
C GLU A 298 -42.34 23.76 -13.53
N LEU A 299 -41.30 24.53 -13.88
CA LEU A 299 -39.95 24.32 -13.36
C LEU A 299 -39.91 24.44 -11.84
N LEU A 300 -40.48 25.51 -11.28
CA LEU A 300 -40.53 25.68 -9.82
C LEU A 300 -41.36 24.59 -9.14
N LEU A 301 -42.49 24.20 -9.74
CA LEU A 301 -43.34 23.13 -9.21
C LEU A 301 -42.66 21.75 -9.22
N SER A 302 -41.74 21.49 -10.16
CA SER A 302 -40.97 20.24 -10.17
C SER A 302 -40.05 20.12 -8.95
N PHE A 303 -39.51 21.23 -8.45
CA PHE A 303 -38.68 21.26 -7.24
C PHE A 303 -39.47 21.15 -5.94
N ILE A 304 -40.72 21.65 -5.94
CA ILE A 304 -41.60 21.67 -4.76
C ILE A 304 -42.28 20.30 -4.54
N GLY A 305 -42.30 19.42 -5.54
CA GLY A 305 -42.91 18.09 -5.46
C GLY A 305 -44.41 18.08 -5.75
N SER A 306 -44.97 19.19 -6.24
CA SER A 306 -46.39 19.31 -6.62
C SER A 306 -46.70 18.73 -8.01
N HIS A 307 -45.67 18.39 -8.80
CA HIS A 307 -45.80 17.67 -10.07
C HIS A 307 -44.99 16.36 -10.01
N ARG A 308 -45.66 15.22 -10.25
CA ARG A 308 -45.01 13.91 -10.41
C ARG A 308 -44.29 13.87 -11.77
N PHE A 309 -43.05 14.31 -11.81
CA PHE A 309 -42.12 13.95 -12.88
C PHE A 309 -40.94 13.16 -12.30
N VAL A 310 -40.53 12.15 -13.07
CA VAL A 310 -39.54 11.13 -12.77
C VAL A 310 -38.23 11.78 -12.30
N SER A 311 -37.83 11.43 -11.07
CA SER A 311 -36.49 11.61 -10.48
C SER A 311 -35.68 12.81 -11.01
N VAL A 312 -35.79 13.95 -10.34
CA VAL A 312 -34.77 14.99 -10.41
C VAL A 312 -33.50 14.43 -9.75
N VAL A 313 -32.70 13.73 -10.54
CA VAL A 313 -31.30 13.50 -10.22
C VAL A 313 -30.61 14.83 -10.47
N LEU A 314 -30.43 15.59 -9.38
CA LEU A 314 -29.47 16.70 -9.37
C LEU A 314 -28.14 16.10 -9.86
N HIS A 315 -27.80 16.37 -11.11
CA HIS A 315 -26.54 15.94 -11.70
C HIS A 315 -25.44 16.68 -10.95
N ASN A 316 -24.84 15.99 -9.98
CA ASN A 316 -23.54 16.37 -9.48
C ASN A 316 -22.57 16.19 -10.64
N ARG A 317 -22.10 17.28 -11.24
CA ARG A 317 -20.82 17.29 -11.94
C ARG A 317 -19.77 16.94 -10.89
N THR A 318 -19.49 15.66 -10.74
CA THR A 318 -18.23 15.20 -10.18
C THR A 318 -17.21 15.32 -11.29
N ASP A 319 -16.16 16.07 -10.99
CA ASP A 319 -15.00 16.37 -11.81
C ASP A 319 -14.43 15.13 -12.53
N LYS A 320 -13.94 15.36 -13.75
CA LYS A 320 -12.86 14.59 -14.35
C LYS A 320 -11.60 15.42 -14.32
#